data_AF-A0A6I6GRT2-F1
#
_entry.id   AF-A0A6I6GRT2-F1
#
_cell.length_a   1.000
_cell.length_b   1.000
_cell.length_c   1.000
_cell.angle_alpha   90.00
_cell.angle_beta   90.00
_cell.angle_gamma   90.00
#
_symmetry.space_group_name_H-M   'P 1'
#
loop_
_entity.id
_entity.type
_entity.pdbx_description
1 polymer ?
#
loop_
_entity_poly.entity_id
_entity_poly.type
_entity_poly.pdbx_seq_one_letter_code
_entity_poly.pdbx_strand_id
1 'polypeptide(L)'
;MEYRQTGKPLARPVQFRHLTAMAMVLVLAGCGVTDRIGKRMDDTWAADMLADSEKVILTADGGNQLNPDASGTPLSVVMRVYQLTSLERFTSTDADSLWDDPKKALGNTLVESREITLLPGIGQIDQWPLSPSARYVGVAAFFRVDDNGRWKVAFDANSLRKDGIWFSSDGLRVLVDKTDITALRGVDVLNKPPSAEQLAAARQQAAEPAQNSITDKVEDAVLEKAGDVAGQSAQKAMDSTFNSLLESVK
;
A
#
# COMPACT_ATOMS: atom_id res chain seq x y z
N MET A 1 -29.75 -87.59 73.22
CA MET A 1 -30.14 -86.28 73.80
C MET A 1 -30.38 -85.31 72.66
N GLU A 2 -31.46 -84.54 72.75
CA GLU A 2 -31.69 -83.25 72.06
C GLU A 2 -30.50 -82.28 72.29
N TYR A 3 -30.30 -81.11 71.68
CA TYR A 3 -31.01 -80.22 70.72
C TYR A 3 -29.89 -79.28 70.14
N ARG A 4 -30.02 -78.39 69.14
CA ARG A 4 -31.05 -77.95 68.17
C ARG A 4 -30.31 -77.23 67.03
N GLN A 5 -30.73 -77.36 65.77
CA GLN A 5 -30.20 -76.48 64.70
C GLN A 5 -30.68 -75.04 64.90
N THR A 6 -29.77 -74.07 64.84
CA THR A 6 -30.12 -72.64 64.71
C THR A 6 -29.22 -71.96 63.68
N GLY A 7 -29.75 -71.76 62.48
CA GLY A 7 -29.13 -70.87 61.49
C GLY A 7 -29.22 -69.42 61.93
N LYS A 8 -28.22 -68.61 61.56
CA LYS A 8 -28.28 -67.13 61.61
C LYS A 8 -27.95 -66.56 60.23
N PRO A 9 -28.63 -65.49 59.79
CA PRO A 9 -28.53 -65.01 58.42
C PRO A 9 -27.25 -64.20 58.16
N LEU A 10 -26.80 -64.20 56.90
CA LEU A 10 -25.75 -63.35 56.38
C LEU A 10 -26.20 -61.87 56.37
N ALA A 11 -25.58 -61.05 57.20
CA ALA A 11 -25.78 -59.60 57.18
C ALA A 11 -25.01 -58.96 56.02
N ARG A 12 -25.74 -58.32 55.08
CA ARG A 12 -25.15 -57.48 54.03
C ARG A 12 -24.66 -56.15 54.62
N PRO A 13 -23.47 -55.62 54.25
CA PRO A 13 -22.97 -54.35 54.74
C PRO A 13 -23.74 -53.15 54.13
N VAL A 14 -24.66 -52.57 54.89
CA VAL A 14 -25.35 -51.31 54.56
C VAL A 14 -24.47 -50.12 54.94
N GLN A 15 -23.35 -49.95 54.23
CA GLN A 15 -22.38 -48.85 54.46
C GLN A 15 -21.97 -48.11 53.16
N PHE A 16 -22.17 -48.70 51.97
CA PHE A 16 -21.67 -48.13 50.72
C PHE A 16 -22.56 -47.08 50.04
N ARG A 17 -23.82 -46.88 50.49
CA ARG A 17 -24.79 -46.00 49.80
C ARG A 17 -24.64 -44.50 50.08
N HIS A 18 -23.93 -44.11 51.14
CA HIS A 18 -23.78 -42.69 51.51
C HIS A 18 -22.52 -42.05 50.90
N LEU A 19 -21.44 -42.81 50.69
CA LEU A 19 -20.22 -42.33 50.04
C LEU A 19 -20.43 -41.97 48.56
N THR A 20 -21.29 -42.69 47.84
CA THR A 20 -21.63 -42.39 46.43
C THR A 20 -22.47 -41.12 46.26
N ALA A 21 -23.23 -40.71 47.27
CA ALA A 21 -24.10 -39.53 47.19
C ALA A 21 -23.31 -38.21 47.31
N MET A 22 -22.27 -38.17 48.13
CA MET A 22 -21.45 -36.97 48.35
C MET A 22 -20.54 -36.63 47.16
N ALA A 23 -20.07 -37.63 46.42
CA ALA A 23 -19.25 -37.43 45.22
C ALA A 23 -20.02 -36.84 44.02
N MET A 24 -21.33 -37.08 43.93
CA MET A 24 -22.16 -36.66 42.78
C MET A 24 -22.56 -35.17 42.82
N VAL A 25 -22.54 -34.53 44.00
CA VAL A 25 -22.87 -33.09 44.13
C VAL A 25 -21.74 -32.18 43.64
N LEU A 26 -20.48 -32.61 43.72
CA LEU A 26 -19.32 -31.82 43.30
C LEU A 26 -19.16 -31.67 41.78
N VAL A 27 -19.83 -32.50 40.97
CA VAL A 27 -19.69 -32.51 39.50
C VAL A 27 -20.63 -31.49 38.82
N LEU A 28 -21.73 -31.10 39.48
CA LEU A 28 -22.77 -30.27 38.86
C LEU A 28 -22.54 -28.75 38.93
N ALA A 29 -21.46 -28.30 39.58
CA ALA A 29 -21.10 -26.88 39.67
C ALA A 29 -20.14 -26.39 38.55
N GLY A 30 -19.76 -27.25 37.59
CA GLY A 30 -18.69 -26.97 36.63
C GLY A 30 -19.04 -26.09 35.42
N CYS A 31 -20.30 -26.09 34.95
CA CYS A 31 -20.63 -25.58 33.61
C CYS A 31 -20.78 -24.04 33.48
N GLY A 32 -20.49 -23.26 34.52
CA GLY A 32 -20.71 -21.79 34.50
C GLY A 32 -19.46 -20.93 34.73
N VAL A 33 -18.30 -21.54 34.99
CA VAL A 33 -17.07 -20.82 35.39
C VAL A 33 -16.14 -20.55 34.20
N THR A 34 -16.19 -21.38 33.15
CA THR A 34 -15.37 -21.25 31.93
C THR A 34 -15.56 -19.90 31.23
N ASP A 35 -16.81 -19.46 31.06
CA ASP A 35 -17.15 -18.21 30.36
C ASP A 35 -16.69 -16.94 31.10
N ARG A 36 -16.49 -17.02 32.43
CA ARG A 36 -16.01 -15.90 33.26
C ARG A 36 -14.50 -15.90 33.48
N ILE A 37 -13.80 -16.97 33.11
CA ILE A 37 -12.34 -17.04 33.14
C ILE A 37 -11.76 -16.54 31.81
N GLY A 38 -12.39 -16.87 30.67
CA GLY A 38 -11.96 -16.37 29.35
C GLY A 38 -11.85 -14.84 29.31
N LYS A 39 -12.95 -14.14 29.64
CA LYS A 39 -13.04 -12.66 29.69
C LYS A 39 -12.18 -11.96 30.75
N ARG A 40 -11.24 -12.65 31.42
CA ARG A 40 -10.30 -12.05 32.37
C ARG A 40 -8.83 -12.25 32.00
N MET A 41 -8.52 -13.04 30.98
CA MET A 41 -7.15 -13.13 30.46
C MET A 41 -6.84 -12.05 29.43
N ASP A 42 -7.86 -11.46 28.80
CA ASP A 42 -7.71 -10.41 27.79
C ASP A 42 -6.95 -9.15 28.31
N ASP A 43 -7.12 -8.80 29.59
CA ASP A 43 -6.51 -7.61 30.22
C ASP A 43 -5.11 -7.87 30.85
N THR A 44 -4.51 -9.04 30.64
CA THR A 44 -3.22 -9.40 31.28
C THR A 44 -2.05 -9.20 30.32
N TRP A 45 -0.95 -8.62 30.78
CA TRP A 45 0.34 -8.49 30.04
C TRP A 45 0.83 -9.81 29.42
N ALA A 46 0.47 -10.95 30.03
CA ALA A 46 0.77 -12.28 29.51
C ALA A 46 0.00 -12.61 28.21
N ALA A 47 -1.19 -12.05 27.99
CA ALA A 47 -1.91 -12.18 26.72
C ALA A 47 -1.23 -11.37 25.61
N ASP A 48 -0.73 -10.16 25.90
CA ASP A 48 0.07 -9.34 24.96
C ASP A 48 1.48 -9.93 24.69
N MET A 49 2.00 -10.76 25.60
CA MET A 49 3.24 -11.53 25.37
C MET A 49 3.04 -12.90 24.69
N LEU A 50 1.81 -13.45 24.71
CA LEU A 50 1.46 -14.70 24.01
C LEU A 50 0.82 -14.44 22.64
N ALA A 51 0.16 -13.30 22.47
CA ALA A 51 -0.12 -12.71 21.17
C ALA A 51 1.19 -12.18 20.60
N ASP A 52 1.67 -12.83 19.54
CA ASP A 52 2.84 -12.40 18.78
C ASP A 52 2.47 -11.12 18.01
N SER A 53 2.48 -9.98 18.71
CA SER A 53 1.92 -8.72 18.22
C SER A 53 2.57 -8.32 16.90
N GLU A 54 1.71 -8.10 15.89
CA GLU A 54 2.13 -7.63 14.59
C GLU A 54 2.95 -6.34 14.76
N LYS A 55 4.07 -6.21 14.07
CA LYS A 55 5.01 -5.10 14.24
C LYS A 55 5.40 -4.50 12.90
N VAL A 56 5.48 -3.17 12.87
CA VAL A 56 6.28 -2.50 11.87
C VAL A 56 7.74 -2.67 12.29
N ILE A 57 8.50 -3.40 11.49
CA ILE A 57 9.97 -3.51 11.60
C ILE A 57 10.52 -2.73 10.42
N LEU A 58 11.08 -1.55 10.64
CA LEU A 58 11.63 -0.70 9.57
C LEU A 58 13.15 -0.62 9.71
N THR A 59 13.87 -1.10 8.69
CA THR A 59 15.28 -0.78 8.49
C THR A 59 15.38 0.46 7.60
N ALA A 60 16.00 1.53 8.08
CA ALA A 60 16.22 2.76 7.33
C ALA A 60 17.73 2.99 7.19
N ASP A 61 18.23 2.96 5.96
CA ASP A 61 19.63 3.23 5.63
C ASP A 61 19.80 4.67 5.12
N GLY A 62 20.62 5.47 5.81
CA GLY A 62 21.06 6.77 5.31
C GLY A 62 22.27 6.61 4.40
N GLY A 63 22.16 7.05 3.15
CA GLY A 63 23.25 7.04 2.19
C GLY A 63 24.35 8.05 2.54
N ASN A 64 25.52 7.90 1.92
CA ASN A 64 26.67 8.77 2.17
C ASN A 64 26.50 10.18 1.59
N GLN A 65 25.47 10.43 0.78
CA GLN A 65 25.15 11.73 0.19
C GLN A 65 23.76 12.21 0.61
N LEU A 66 23.24 11.72 1.74
CA LEU A 66 21.92 12.06 2.28
C LEU A 66 21.72 13.58 2.48
N ASN A 67 20.56 14.08 2.05
CA ASN A 67 19.99 15.41 2.27
C ASN A 67 21.01 16.56 2.20
N PRO A 68 21.77 16.69 1.09
CA PRO A 68 22.92 17.57 1.05
C PRO A 68 22.51 19.05 1.11
N ASP A 69 23.43 19.89 1.57
CA ASP A 69 23.30 21.34 1.45
C ASP A 69 23.74 21.88 0.07
N ALA A 70 23.66 23.20 -0.10
CA ALA A 70 24.06 23.86 -1.35
C ALA A 70 25.57 23.75 -1.66
N SER A 71 26.39 23.28 -0.72
CA SER A 71 27.81 22.95 -0.93
C SER A 71 28.04 21.47 -1.25
N GLY A 72 26.99 20.64 -1.20
CA GLY A 72 27.08 19.18 -1.31
C GLY A 72 27.39 18.46 0.01
N THR A 73 27.41 19.17 1.14
CA THR A 73 27.70 18.57 2.46
C THR A 73 26.49 17.72 2.90
N PRO A 74 26.64 16.40 3.14
CA PRO A 74 25.54 15.54 3.58
C PRO A 74 25.02 15.92 4.96
N LEU A 75 23.69 15.93 5.14
CA LEU A 75 23.03 16.26 6.41
C LEU A 75 22.02 15.18 6.80
N SER A 76 21.58 15.20 8.06
CA SER A 76 20.48 14.36 8.51
C SER A 76 19.16 14.72 7.80
N VAL A 77 18.27 13.74 7.69
CA VAL A 77 16.88 13.96 7.24
C VAL A 77 15.93 13.55 8.36
N VAL A 78 14.81 14.26 8.48
CA VAL A 78 13.68 13.79 9.30
C VAL A 78 12.78 12.94 8.41
N MET A 79 12.47 11.74 8.88
CA MET A 79 11.57 10.80 8.23
C MET A 79 10.35 10.59 9.14
N ARG A 80 9.15 10.58 8.59
CA ARG A 80 7.94 10.18 9.32
C ARG A 80 7.32 8.94 8.71
N VAL A 81 6.89 8.05 9.59
CA VAL A 81 6.22 6.80 9.25
C VAL A 81 4.78 6.88 9.74
N TYR A 82 3.84 6.59 8.85
CA TYR A 82 2.42 6.73 9.07
C TYR A 82 1.73 5.38 8.92
N GLN A 83 1.02 4.95 9.95
CA GLN A 83 0.06 3.86 9.83
C GLN A 83 -1.26 4.43 9.30
N LEU A 84 -1.77 3.87 8.20
CA LEU A 84 -2.86 4.46 7.42
C LEU A 84 -3.99 3.47 7.13
N THR A 85 -5.24 3.94 7.16
CA THR A 85 -6.41 3.16 6.71
C THR A 85 -6.67 3.27 5.19
N SER A 86 -6.17 4.34 4.56
CA SER A 86 -6.25 4.60 3.12
C SER A 86 -5.06 5.42 2.64
N LEU A 87 -4.63 5.20 1.39
CA LEU A 87 -3.54 5.94 0.75
C LEU A 87 -3.97 7.21 0.02
N GLU A 88 -5.27 7.42 -0.20
CA GLU A 88 -5.79 8.51 -1.04
C GLU A 88 -5.19 9.87 -0.69
N ARG A 89 -5.37 10.31 0.57
CA ARG A 89 -4.80 11.57 1.09
C ARG A 89 -3.27 11.55 1.11
N PHE A 90 -2.66 10.47 1.61
CA PHE A 90 -1.20 10.37 1.67
C PHE A 90 -0.55 10.47 0.29
N THR A 91 -1.22 10.01 -0.77
CA THR A 91 -0.75 10.11 -2.15
C THR A 91 -0.87 11.54 -2.67
N SER A 92 -2.03 12.20 -2.46
CA SER A 92 -2.30 13.55 -2.98
C SER A 92 -1.61 14.68 -2.21
N THR A 93 -1.29 14.49 -0.92
CA THR A 93 -0.69 15.54 -0.07
C THR A 93 0.78 15.78 -0.41
N ASP A 94 1.16 17.05 -0.53
CA ASP A 94 2.52 17.58 -0.69
C ASP A 94 3.37 17.48 0.59
N ALA A 95 4.68 17.73 0.45
CA ALA A 95 5.62 17.59 1.57
C ALA A 95 5.36 18.62 2.69
N ASP A 96 5.11 19.89 2.33
CA ASP A 96 4.91 20.98 3.30
C ASP A 96 3.64 20.77 4.13
N SER A 97 2.52 20.42 3.49
CA SER A 97 1.25 20.14 4.18
C SER A 97 1.33 18.92 5.10
N LEU A 98 2.12 17.89 4.73
CA LEU A 98 2.34 16.70 5.56
C LEU A 98 3.36 16.95 6.69
N TRP A 99 4.24 17.92 6.51
CA TRP A 99 5.20 18.38 7.51
C TRP A 99 4.54 19.26 8.59
N ASP A 100 3.74 20.25 8.18
CA ASP A 100 3.10 21.23 9.07
C ASP A 100 2.06 20.59 10.02
N ASP A 101 1.03 19.94 9.45
CA ASP A 101 0.01 19.26 10.25
C ASP A 101 -0.43 17.93 9.57
N PRO A 102 0.24 16.81 9.88
CA PRO A 102 -0.14 15.51 9.33
C PRO A 102 -1.53 15.04 9.77
N LYS A 103 -2.07 15.52 10.91
CA LYS A 103 -3.42 15.15 11.36
C LYS A 103 -4.48 15.84 10.52
N LYS A 104 -4.29 17.11 10.17
CA LYS A 104 -5.16 17.87 9.27
C LYS A 104 -5.06 17.36 7.82
N ALA A 105 -3.85 17.08 7.34
CA ALA A 105 -3.64 16.61 5.97
C ALA A 105 -4.24 15.21 5.73
N LEU A 106 -3.92 14.25 6.60
CA LEU A 106 -4.38 12.86 6.48
C LEU A 106 -5.77 12.64 7.09
N GLY A 107 -6.21 13.49 8.02
CA GLY A 107 -7.54 13.41 8.61
C GLY A 107 -7.83 12.04 9.23
N ASN A 108 -8.98 11.47 8.89
CA ASN A 108 -9.42 10.16 9.36
C ASN A 108 -8.68 8.97 8.73
N THR A 109 -7.74 9.18 7.81
CA THR A 109 -6.92 8.08 7.28
C THR A 109 -5.70 7.77 8.15
N LEU A 110 -5.29 8.69 9.03
CA LEU A 110 -4.17 8.50 9.95
C LEU A 110 -4.58 7.66 11.17
N VAL A 111 -3.84 6.57 11.40
CA VAL A 111 -3.95 5.72 12.60
C VAL A 111 -2.90 6.10 13.64
N GLU A 112 -1.64 6.19 13.21
CA GLU A 112 -0.49 6.54 14.05
C GLU A 112 0.58 7.23 13.19
N SER A 113 1.35 8.14 13.77
CA SER A 113 2.53 8.76 13.16
C SER A 113 3.74 8.65 14.09
N ARG A 114 4.89 8.22 13.54
CA ARG A 114 6.19 8.20 14.23
C ARG A 114 7.20 9.05 13.46
N GLU A 115 8.05 9.77 14.16
CA GLU A 115 9.17 10.53 13.60
C GLU A 115 10.50 9.83 13.91
N ILE A 116 11.41 9.83 12.94
CA ILE A 116 12.72 9.16 12.95
C ILE A 116 13.73 10.11 12.30
N THR A 117 14.83 10.44 12.99
CA THR A 117 15.94 11.18 12.40
C THR A 117 16.95 10.20 11.82
N LEU A 118 17.25 10.31 10.53
CA LEU A 118 18.21 9.45 9.83
C LEU A 118 19.49 10.24 9.52
N LEU A 119 20.65 9.61 9.74
CA LEU A 119 21.97 10.23 9.62
C LEU A 119 22.71 9.73 8.37
N PRO A 120 23.56 10.56 7.72
CA PRO A 120 24.35 10.13 6.56
C PRO A 120 25.26 8.94 6.89
N GLY A 121 25.29 7.95 5.99
CA GLY A 121 26.12 6.75 6.11
C GLY A 121 25.73 5.77 7.24
N ILE A 122 24.61 5.99 7.93
CA ILE A 122 24.17 5.19 9.09
C ILE A 122 22.84 4.51 8.77
N GLY A 123 22.78 3.20 8.99
CA GLY A 123 21.53 2.43 9.01
C GLY A 123 21.03 2.22 10.43
N GLN A 124 19.71 2.27 10.62
CA GLN A 124 19.04 1.99 11.89
C GLN A 124 17.81 1.08 11.71
N ILE A 125 17.40 0.41 12.79
CA ILE A 125 16.26 -0.50 12.80
C ILE A 125 15.31 -0.09 13.92
N ASP A 126 14.12 0.34 13.54
CA ASP A 126 13.03 0.72 14.43
C ASP A 126 11.94 -0.36 14.44
N GLN A 127 11.39 -0.64 15.62
CA GLN A 127 10.30 -1.61 15.78
C GLN A 127 9.19 -1.08 16.69
N TRP A 128 7.93 -1.27 16.29
CA TRP A 128 6.76 -0.90 17.09
C TRP A 128 5.50 -1.66 16.65
N PRO A 129 4.43 -1.71 17.47
CA PRO A 129 3.19 -2.40 17.13
C PRO A 129 2.56 -1.87 15.84
N LEU A 130 2.18 -2.78 14.94
CA LEU A 130 1.30 -2.52 13.81
C LEU A 130 -0.13 -2.50 14.34
N SER A 131 -0.88 -1.43 14.07
CA SER A 131 -2.28 -1.37 14.45
C SER A 131 -3.11 -2.36 13.61
N PRO A 132 -4.06 -3.10 14.22
CA PRO A 132 -5.02 -3.92 13.49
C PRO A 132 -5.86 -3.12 12.47
N SER A 133 -6.04 -1.81 12.67
CA SER A 133 -6.75 -0.94 11.72
C SER A 133 -5.86 -0.40 10.58
N ALA A 134 -4.55 -0.58 10.66
CA ALA A 134 -3.64 -0.17 9.60
C ALA A 134 -3.79 -1.08 8.38
N ARG A 135 -4.03 -0.47 7.22
CA ARG A 135 -4.03 -1.12 5.91
C ARG A 135 -2.76 -0.82 5.12
N TYR A 136 -2.09 0.29 5.43
CA TYR A 136 -0.84 0.68 4.80
C TYR A 136 0.14 1.28 5.80
N VAL A 137 1.43 1.19 5.48
CA VAL A 137 2.52 1.90 6.15
C VAL A 137 3.14 2.85 5.14
N GLY A 138 2.88 4.16 5.28
CA GLY A 138 3.51 5.21 4.48
C GLY A 138 4.81 5.68 5.14
N VAL A 139 5.85 5.93 4.35
CA VAL A 139 7.14 6.47 4.81
C VAL A 139 7.45 7.71 3.98
N ALA A 140 7.69 8.84 4.62
CA ALA A 140 8.04 10.10 3.97
C ALA A 140 9.33 10.68 4.57
N ALA A 141 10.28 11.08 3.73
CA ALA A 141 11.50 11.77 4.09
C ALA A 141 11.36 13.26 3.72
N PHE A 142 11.61 14.16 4.67
CA PHE A 142 11.45 15.60 4.50
C PHE A 142 12.80 16.23 4.20
N PHE A 143 13.12 16.30 2.91
CA PHE A 143 14.36 16.89 2.40
C PHE A 143 14.34 18.43 2.50
N ARG A 144 15.53 19.02 2.52
CA ARG A 144 15.72 20.48 2.58
C ARG A 144 15.55 21.19 1.23
N VAL A 145 15.61 20.44 0.14
CA VAL A 145 15.49 20.91 -1.24
C VAL A 145 14.55 19.94 -1.95
N ASP A 146 13.55 20.46 -2.63
CA ASP A 146 12.76 19.71 -3.61
C ASP A 146 13.46 19.82 -4.97
N ASP A 147 13.92 18.68 -5.48
CA ASP A 147 14.57 18.53 -6.79
C ASP A 147 13.83 17.51 -7.68
N ASN A 148 12.53 17.31 -7.41
CA ASN A 148 11.67 16.27 -7.99
C ASN A 148 12.06 14.82 -7.62
N GLY A 149 12.95 14.61 -6.64
CA GLY A 149 13.22 13.30 -6.04
C GLY A 149 11.98 12.66 -5.41
N ARG A 150 11.96 11.33 -5.31
CA ARG A 150 10.88 10.63 -4.61
C ARG A 150 11.04 10.84 -3.11
N TRP A 151 10.15 11.60 -2.49
CA TRP A 151 10.20 11.88 -1.06
C TRP A 151 9.30 10.97 -0.19
N LYS A 152 8.47 10.11 -0.80
CA LYS A 152 7.62 9.15 -0.07
C LYS A 152 7.44 7.82 -0.81
N VAL A 153 7.25 6.75 -0.02
CA VAL A 153 6.86 5.39 -0.45
C VAL A 153 5.74 4.88 0.46
N ALA A 154 5.02 3.83 0.05
CA ALA A 154 4.08 3.16 0.94
C ALA A 154 4.05 1.65 0.73
N PHE A 155 3.68 0.91 1.76
CA PHE A 155 3.64 -0.56 1.77
C PHE A 155 2.27 -1.05 2.23
N ASP A 156 1.83 -2.21 1.72
CA ASP A 156 0.63 -2.88 2.25
C ASP A 156 0.92 -3.46 3.65
N ALA A 157 0.11 -3.09 4.64
CA ALA A 157 0.33 -3.49 6.02
C ALA A 157 0.22 -5.01 6.23
N ASN A 158 -0.53 -5.72 5.39
CA ASN A 158 -0.66 -7.19 5.48
C ASN A 158 0.66 -7.90 5.17
N SER A 159 1.56 -7.28 4.39
CA SER A 159 2.91 -7.83 4.15
C SER A 159 3.79 -7.88 5.42
N LEU A 160 3.37 -7.20 6.49
CA LEU A 160 4.03 -7.19 7.79
C LEU A 160 3.34 -8.09 8.82
N ARG A 161 2.14 -8.59 8.50
CA ARG A 161 1.38 -9.54 9.31
C ARG A 161 1.95 -10.94 9.12
N LYS A 162 1.81 -11.80 10.13
CA LYS A 162 2.32 -13.18 10.06
C LYS A 162 1.27 -14.09 9.46
N ASP A 163 1.56 -14.68 8.29
CA ASP A 163 0.76 -15.75 7.69
C ASP A 163 0.99 -17.10 8.40
N GLY A 164 0.86 -17.11 9.73
CA GLY A 164 0.99 -18.27 10.60
C GLY A 164 2.16 -18.21 11.60
N ILE A 165 2.21 -19.22 12.47
CA ILE A 165 3.09 -19.29 13.67
C ILE A 165 4.60 -19.36 13.31
N TRP A 166 4.94 -19.73 12.07
CA TRP A 166 6.32 -20.09 11.68
C TRP A 166 7.08 -19.00 10.93
N PHE A 167 6.43 -17.91 10.52
CA PHE A 167 7.03 -16.88 9.69
C PHE A 167 6.91 -15.50 10.36
N SER A 168 8.03 -14.96 10.84
CA SER A 168 8.13 -13.51 11.04
C SER A 168 8.16 -12.82 9.68
N SER A 169 7.44 -11.72 9.53
CA SER A 169 7.71 -10.81 8.41
C SER A 169 9.14 -10.29 8.54
N ASP A 170 9.89 -10.25 7.44
CA ASP A 170 11.26 -9.70 7.45
C ASP A 170 11.25 -8.20 7.82
N GLY A 171 10.09 -7.53 7.71
CA GLY A 171 9.90 -6.09 7.89
C GLY A 171 9.88 -5.31 6.58
N LEU A 172 10.28 -4.03 6.65
CA LEU A 172 10.52 -3.12 5.54
C LEU A 172 11.98 -2.69 5.51
N ARG A 173 12.52 -2.35 4.33
CA ARG A 173 13.82 -1.68 4.21
C ARG A 173 13.75 -0.54 3.21
N VAL A 174 14.18 0.65 3.64
CA VAL A 174 14.29 1.84 2.79
C VAL A 174 15.73 2.35 2.78
N LEU A 175 16.20 2.76 1.61
CA LEU A 175 17.40 3.58 1.45
C LEU A 175 16.95 5.01 1.23
N VAL A 176 17.54 5.94 1.95
CA VAL A 176 17.39 7.37 1.70
C VAL A 176 18.76 7.93 1.35
N ASP A 177 18.97 8.42 0.14
CA ASP A 177 20.24 9.01 -0.30
C ASP A 177 19.96 10.20 -1.21
N LYS A 178 20.80 11.23 -1.16
CA LYS A 178 20.53 12.54 -1.76
C LYS A 178 19.16 13.06 -1.29
N THR A 179 18.20 13.07 -2.19
CA THR A 179 16.85 13.66 -2.11
C THR A 179 15.78 12.63 -2.50
N ASP A 180 16.14 11.33 -2.48
CA ASP A 180 15.26 10.23 -2.87
C ASP A 180 15.16 9.16 -1.77
N ILE A 181 13.96 8.60 -1.60
CA ILE A 181 13.69 7.40 -0.79
C ILE A 181 13.28 6.24 -1.70
N THR A 182 14.08 5.17 -1.64
CA THR A 182 13.89 3.94 -2.41
C THR A 182 13.55 2.77 -1.47
N ALA A 183 12.49 2.02 -1.80
CA ALA A 183 12.17 0.76 -1.13
C ALA A 183 13.16 -0.35 -1.58
N LEU A 184 14.04 -0.78 -0.67
CA LEU A 184 14.92 -1.93 -0.89
C LEU A 184 14.25 -3.26 -0.55
N ARG A 185 13.21 -3.26 0.29
CA ARG A 185 12.49 -4.46 0.73
C ARG A 185 11.06 -4.13 1.12
N GLY A 186 10.12 -4.95 0.66
CA GLY A 186 8.69 -4.61 0.56
C GLY A 186 8.35 -4.05 -0.84
N VAL A 187 7.07 -4.01 -1.18
CA VAL A 187 6.58 -3.46 -2.47
C VAL A 187 6.06 -2.04 -2.25
N ASP A 188 6.65 -1.06 -2.94
CA ASP A 188 6.11 0.31 -2.96
C ASP A 188 4.78 0.35 -3.74
N VAL A 189 3.66 0.45 -3.02
CA VAL A 189 2.32 0.47 -3.61
C VAL A 189 1.89 1.84 -4.14
N LEU A 190 2.66 2.91 -3.89
CA LEU A 190 2.44 4.20 -4.57
C LEU A 190 2.83 4.13 -6.05
N ASN A 191 3.92 3.41 -6.35
CA ASN A 191 4.47 3.28 -7.68
C ASN A 191 4.44 1.82 -8.15
N LYS A 192 3.25 1.20 -8.07
CA LYS A 192 3.03 -0.12 -8.68
C LYS A 192 3.38 -0.01 -10.18
N PRO A 193 4.30 -0.82 -10.72
CA PRO A 193 4.61 -0.78 -12.15
C PRO A 193 3.32 -1.02 -12.95
N PRO A 194 3.08 -0.26 -14.04
CA PRO A 194 1.84 -0.35 -14.79
C PRO A 194 1.59 -1.78 -15.23
N SER A 195 0.37 -2.27 -15.02
CA SER A 195 0.02 -3.67 -15.30
C SER A 195 0.25 -4.01 -16.77
N ALA A 196 0.40 -5.29 -17.10
CA ALA A 196 0.51 -5.72 -18.50
C ALA A 196 -0.68 -5.22 -19.35
N GLU A 197 -1.87 -5.08 -18.75
CA GLU A 197 -3.07 -4.50 -19.36
C GLU A 197 -2.94 -2.98 -19.55
N GLN A 198 -2.40 -2.23 -18.58
CA GLN A 198 -2.15 -0.80 -18.72
C GLN A 198 -1.04 -0.51 -19.76
N LEU A 199 -0.01 -1.35 -19.82
CA LEU A 199 1.01 -1.31 -20.86
C LEU A 199 0.46 -1.71 -22.23
N ALA A 200 -0.49 -2.65 -22.30
CA ALA A 200 -1.19 -3.00 -23.53
C ALA A 200 -2.11 -1.86 -23.99
N ALA A 201 -2.87 -1.24 -23.08
CA ALA A 201 -3.74 -0.10 -23.37
C ALA A 201 -2.93 1.14 -23.81
N ALA A 202 -1.82 1.45 -23.14
CA ALA A 202 -0.91 2.53 -23.55
C ALA A 202 -0.25 2.25 -24.91
N ARG A 203 0.08 0.98 -25.22
CA ARG A 203 0.55 0.57 -26.56
C ARG A 203 -0.55 0.63 -27.62
N GLN A 204 -1.80 0.34 -27.27
CA GLN A 204 -2.95 0.47 -28.17
C GLN A 204 -3.22 1.95 -28.49
N GLN A 205 -3.19 2.83 -27.48
CA GLN A 205 -3.31 4.28 -27.65
C GLN A 205 -2.13 4.88 -28.44
N ALA A 206 -0.90 4.43 -28.19
CA ALA A 206 0.27 4.83 -28.98
C ALA A 206 0.33 4.18 -30.38
N ALA A 207 -0.54 3.21 -30.67
CA ALA A 207 -0.70 2.57 -31.97
C ALA A 207 -1.98 3.02 -32.69
N GLU A 208 -2.78 3.93 -32.11
CA GLU A 208 -3.73 4.71 -32.90
C GLU A 208 -2.91 5.57 -33.89
N PRO A 209 -3.16 5.46 -35.20
CA PRO A 209 -2.44 6.27 -36.17
C PRO A 209 -2.76 7.74 -35.90
N ALA A 210 -1.73 8.59 -35.89
CA ALA A 210 -1.87 10.03 -35.72
C ALA A 210 -2.54 10.67 -36.95
N GLN A 211 -3.83 10.42 -37.16
CA GLN A 211 -4.67 10.88 -38.28
C GLN A 211 -4.97 12.39 -38.28
N ASN A 212 -4.14 13.18 -37.62
CA ASN A 212 -4.12 14.63 -37.70
C ASN A 212 -2.66 15.14 -37.73
N SER A 213 -1.79 14.43 -38.46
CA SER A 213 -0.48 14.97 -38.80
C SER A 213 -0.68 16.25 -39.63
N ILE A 214 0.06 17.30 -39.32
CA ILE A 214 -0.05 18.59 -40.03
C ILE A 214 0.33 18.42 -41.52
N THR A 215 1.15 17.40 -41.82
CA THR A 215 1.57 16.95 -43.16
C THR A 215 0.40 16.70 -44.11
N ASP A 216 -0.60 15.90 -43.70
CA ASP A 216 -1.70 15.49 -44.58
C ASP A 216 -2.51 16.70 -45.08
N LYS A 217 -2.76 17.67 -44.18
CA LYS A 217 -3.49 18.91 -44.48
C LYS A 217 -2.70 19.87 -45.38
N VAL A 218 -1.38 19.72 -45.48
CA VAL A 218 -0.54 20.50 -46.40
C VAL A 218 -0.54 19.88 -47.78
N GLU A 219 -0.54 18.56 -47.91
CA GLU A 219 -0.58 17.88 -49.21
C GLU A 219 -1.94 18.07 -49.92
N ASP A 220 -3.07 17.89 -49.22
CA ASP A 220 -4.40 18.15 -49.78
C ASP A 220 -4.56 19.61 -50.25
N ALA A 221 -4.13 20.58 -49.42
CA ALA A 221 -4.22 22.01 -49.73
C ALA A 221 -3.28 22.46 -50.86
N VAL A 222 -2.19 21.71 -51.13
CA VAL A 222 -1.29 21.94 -52.28
C VAL A 222 -1.87 21.33 -53.55
N LEU A 223 -2.50 20.15 -53.47
CA LEU A 223 -3.14 19.48 -54.60
C LEU A 223 -4.37 20.25 -55.11
N GLU A 224 -5.25 20.72 -54.21
CA GLU A 224 -6.41 21.55 -54.57
C GLU A 224 -5.98 22.83 -55.32
N LYS A 225 -4.96 23.51 -54.78
CA LYS A 225 -4.45 24.76 -55.34
C LYS A 225 -3.69 24.59 -56.66
N ALA A 226 -3.12 23.42 -56.91
CA ALA A 226 -2.51 23.08 -58.20
C ALA A 226 -3.57 22.84 -59.30
N GLY A 227 -4.70 22.22 -58.95
CA GLY A 227 -5.82 21.98 -59.86
C GLY A 227 -6.42 23.28 -60.41
N ASP A 228 -6.72 24.24 -59.54
CA ASP A 228 -7.34 25.51 -59.92
C ASP A 228 -6.45 26.37 -60.85
N VAL A 229 -5.14 26.40 -60.61
CA VAL A 229 -4.19 27.16 -61.44
C VAL A 229 -4.02 26.54 -62.82
N ALA A 230 -4.03 25.20 -62.93
CA ALA A 230 -4.04 24.49 -64.20
C ALA A 230 -5.36 24.72 -64.97
N GLY A 231 -6.50 24.69 -64.30
CA GLY A 231 -7.81 24.96 -64.91
C GLY A 231 -7.91 26.38 -65.49
N GLN A 232 -7.56 27.41 -64.71
CA GLN A 232 -7.67 28.81 -65.12
C GLN A 232 -6.71 29.19 -66.26
N SER A 233 -5.54 28.54 -66.35
CA SER A 233 -4.59 28.78 -67.44
C SER A 233 -5.03 28.12 -68.75
N ALA A 234 -5.60 26.90 -68.69
CA ALA A 234 -6.22 26.26 -69.84
C ALA A 234 -7.42 27.06 -70.37
N GLN A 235 -8.30 27.56 -69.48
CA GLN A 235 -9.45 28.39 -69.84
C GLN A 235 -9.02 29.64 -70.63
N LYS A 236 -8.05 30.41 -70.10
CA LYS A 236 -7.55 31.63 -70.75
C LYS A 236 -6.88 31.39 -72.10
N ALA A 237 -6.21 30.25 -72.28
CA ALA A 237 -5.59 29.91 -73.56
C ALA A 237 -6.63 29.58 -74.64
N MET A 238 -7.75 28.95 -74.26
CA MET A 238 -8.87 28.71 -75.18
C MET A 238 -9.59 30.01 -75.54
N ASP A 239 -9.88 30.87 -74.55
CA ASP A 239 -10.55 32.16 -74.77
C ASP A 239 -9.74 33.10 -75.68
N SER A 240 -8.41 33.16 -75.51
CA SER A 240 -7.54 33.98 -76.37
C SER A 240 -7.47 33.47 -77.81
N THR A 241 -7.44 32.14 -78.00
CA THR A 241 -7.43 31.52 -79.33
C THR A 241 -8.78 31.68 -80.04
N PHE A 242 -9.90 31.61 -79.31
CA PHE A 242 -11.23 31.83 -79.87
C PHE A 242 -11.42 33.30 -80.31
N ASN A 243 -10.98 34.26 -79.49
CA ASN A 243 -11.05 35.68 -79.84
C ASN A 243 -10.14 36.03 -81.04
N SER A 244 -8.92 35.49 -81.13
CA SER A 244 -8.05 35.76 -82.30
C SER A 244 -8.59 35.16 -83.60
N LEU A 245 -9.31 34.03 -83.53
CA LEU A 245 -10.00 33.45 -84.68
C LEU A 245 -11.22 34.27 -85.12
N LEU A 246 -11.95 34.89 -84.17
CA LEU A 246 -13.07 35.78 -84.48
C LEU A 246 -12.63 37.09 -85.16
N GLU A 247 -11.51 37.67 -84.75
CA GLU A 247 -10.96 38.88 -85.40
C GLU A 247 -10.38 38.60 -86.80
N SER A 248 -10.05 37.35 -87.12
CA SER A 248 -9.50 36.97 -88.43
C SER A 248 -10.55 36.72 -89.53
N VAL A 249 -11.84 36.92 -89.27
CA VAL A 249 -12.96 36.59 -90.18
C VAL A 249 -13.80 37.85 -90.53
N LYS A 250 -13.21 39.05 -90.44
CA LYS A 250 -13.88 40.33 -90.75
C LYS A 250 -13.02 41.28 -91.57
#